data_AF-A0A523ARF3-F1
#
_entry.id   AF-A0A523ARF3-F1
#
_cell.length_a   1.000
_cell.length_b   1.000
_cell.length_c   1.000
_cell.angle_alpha   90.00
_cell.angle_beta   90.00
_cell.angle_gamma   90.00
#
_symmetry.space_group_name_H-M   'P 1'
#
loop_
_entity.id
_entity.type
_entity.pdbx_description
1 polymer ?
#
loop_
_entity_poly.entity_id
_entity_poly.type
_entity_poly.pdbx_seq_one_letter_code
_entity_poly.pdbx_strand_id
1 'polypeptide(L)'
;MKLLDLRREPGARERLREGLPSWEGILRRVRRIVEEVRRGGDGALLRLTLRYDGVRLRREELRVGREEISAAYRKVDRGTLRSLRVAARAVERYHRRQLPRPWFATLSPGVRAGQLVLPLDRVGVYVPGGLASYPSTALHTLIPARVAGVRRLVVCTPPGPGG
;
A
#
# COMPACT_ATOMS: atom_id res chain seq x y z
N MET A 1 -19.83 -14.44 20.25
CA MET A 1 -20.36 -13.39 19.36
C MET A 1 -21.35 -12.56 20.16
N LYS A 2 -21.16 -11.23 20.23
CA LYS A 2 -22.06 -10.33 20.98
C LYS A 2 -23.03 -9.68 20.00
N LEU A 3 -24.32 -9.86 20.19
CA LEU A 3 -25.36 -9.25 19.37
C LEU A 3 -25.71 -7.88 19.95
N LEU A 4 -25.78 -6.85 19.10
CA LEU A 4 -26.04 -5.47 19.51
C LEU A 4 -27.19 -4.94 18.65
N ASP A 5 -28.36 -4.68 19.24
CA ASP A 5 -29.49 -4.12 18.48
C ASP A 5 -29.44 -2.58 18.50
N LEU A 6 -28.90 -2.01 17.42
CA LEU A 6 -28.73 -0.56 17.25
C LEU A 6 -30.04 0.24 17.27
N ARG A 7 -31.20 -0.41 17.20
CA ARG A 7 -32.53 0.24 17.20
C ARG A 7 -33.20 0.19 18.56
N ARG A 8 -32.86 -0.81 19.38
CA ARG A 8 -33.55 -1.11 20.64
C ARG A 8 -32.71 -0.86 21.88
N GLU A 9 -31.38 -0.81 21.74
CA GLU A 9 -30.46 -0.56 22.84
C GLU A 9 -29.95 0.90 22.79
N PRO A 10 -30.41 1.78 23.70
CA PRO A 10 -29.79 3.09 23.90
C PRO A 10 -28.31 2.91 24.25
N GLY A 11 -27.43 3.74 23.67
CA GLY A 11 -25.98 3.61 23.91
C GLY A 11 -25.26 2.56 23.06
N ALA A 12 -25.98 1.82 22.18
CA ALA A 12 -25.35 0.80 21.33
C ALA A 12 -24.33 1.38 20.35
N ARG A 13 -24.53 2.61 19.87
CA ARG A 13 -23.57 3.28 18.98
C ARG A 13 -22.30 3.70 19.71
N GLU A 14 -22.43 4.12 20.97
CA GLU A 14 -21.33 4.49 21.86
C GLU A 14 -20.47 3.26 22.17
N ARG A 15 -21.09 2.10 22.44
CA ARG A 15 -20.40 0.83 22.68
C ARG A 15 -19.61 0.31 21.47
N LEU A 16 -20.02 0.66 20.25
CA LEU A 16 -19.20 0.40 19.05
C LEU A 16 -17.94 1.27 19.02
N ARG A 17 -17.95 2.44 19.66
CA ARG A 17 -16.82 3.38 19.74
C ARG A 17 -15.91 3.11 20.93
N GLU A 18 -16.44 2.61 22.04
CA GLU A 18 -15.70 2.29 23.27
C GLU A 18 -14.56 1.28 23.08
N GLY A 19 -14.59 0.47 22.02
CA GLY A 19 -13.51 -0.46 21.68
C GLY A 19 -12.34 0.14 20.89
N LEU A 20 -12.39 1.42 20.53
CA LEU A 20 -11.33 2.06 19.73
C LEU A 20 -10.25 2.62 20.65
N PRO A 21 -8.98 2.24 20.49
CA PRO A 21 -7.89 2.74 21.31
C PRO A 21 -7.72 4.26 21.15
N SER A 22 -7.27 4.95 22.20
CA SER A 22 -6.83 6.34 22.08
C SER A 22 -5.65 6.42 21.12
N TRP A 23 -5.84 7.14 20.02
CA TRP A 23 -4.83 7.33 18.99
C TRP A 23 -3.71 8.27 19.42
N GLU A 24 -3.90 9.06 20.47
CA GLU A 24 -3.00 10.16 20.81
C GLU A 24 -1.57 9.66 21.14
N GLY A 25 -1.46 8.60 21.94
CA GLY A 25 -0.18 7.98 22.28
C GLY A 25 0.48 7.28 21.09
N ILE A 26 -0.30 6.77 20.14
CA ILE A 26 0.21 6.15 18.90
C ILE A 26 0.73 7.23 17.96
N LEU A 27 -0.06 8.28 17.73
CA LEU A 27 0.28 9.41 16.87
C LEU A 27 1.54 10.12 17.36
N ARG A 28 1.70 10.30 18.68
CA ARG A 28 2.91 10.89 19.26
C ARG A 28 4.17 10.07 18.93
N ARG A 29 4.09 8.74 19.05
CA ARG A 29 5.20 7.84 18.71
C ARG A 29 5.51 7.84 17.22
N VAL A 30 4.48 7.73 16.37
CA VAL A 30 4.63 7.74 14.90
C VAL A 30 5.22 9.06 14.42
N ARG A 31 4.76 10.21 14.94
CA ARG A 31 5.33 11.53 14.61
C ARG A 31 6.82 11.60 14.87
N ARG A 32 7.29 11.02 16.00
CA ARG A 32 8.72 10.98 16.32
C ARG A 32 9.52 10.17 15.30
N ILE A 33 8.99 9.02 14.87
CA ILE A 33 9.62 8.16 13.84
C ILE A 33 9.70 8.91 12.51
N VAL A 34 8.61 9.55 12.08
CA VAL A 34 8.57 10.31 10.82
C VAL A 34 9.57 11.46 10.85
N GLU A 35 9.67 12.20 11.96
CA GLU A 35 10.65 13.28 12.13
C GLU A 35 12.10 12.76 12.15
N GLU A 36 12.35 11.61 12.78
CA GLU A 36 13.68 10.99 12.76
C GLU A 36 14.11 10.64 11.34
N VAL A 37 13.22 10.02 10.53
CA VAL A 37 13.49 9.69 9.13
C VAL A 37 13.65 10.95 8.28
N ARG A 38 12.80 11.97 8.49
CA ARG A 38 12.88 13.23 7.76
C ARG A 38 14.23 13.93 7.93
N ARG A 39 14.80 13.89 9.13
CA ARG A 39 16.09 14.52 9.46
C ARG A 39 17.29 13.63 9.15
N GLY A 40 17.16 12.33 9.39
CA GLY A 40 18.27 11.38 9.34
C GLY A 40 18.34 10.51 8.08
N GLY A 41 17.35 10.59 7.18
CA GLY A 41 17.30 9.85 5.92
C GLY A 41 17.53 8.35 6.08
N ASP A 42 18.34 7.78 5.18
CA ASP A 42 18.68 6.35 5.18
C ASP A 42 19.31 5.89 6.50
N GLY A 43 20.12 6.73 7.15
CA GLY A 43 20.74 6.39 8.43
C GLY A 43 19.71 6.19 9.53
N ALA A 44 18.64 6.97 9.53
CA ALA A 44 17.50 6.76 10.44
C ALA A 44 16.72 5.49 10.08
N LEU A 45 16.47 5.24 8.79
CA LEU A 45 15.79 4.02 8.34
C LEU A 45 16.53 2.76 8.81
N LEU A 46 17.85 2.69 8.60
CA LEU A 46 18.66 1.54 9.02
C LEU A 46 18.60 1.28 10.53
N ARG A 47 18.63 2.34 11.36
CA ARG A 47 18.48 2.20 12.82
C ARG A 47 17.09 1.72 13.22
N LEU A 48 16.04 2.26 12.58
CA LEU A 48 14.66 1.89 12.86
C LEU A 48 14.37 0.46 12.43
N THR A 49 14.89 0.02 11.27
CA THR A 49 14.81 -1.37 10.80
C THR A 49 15.50 -2.31 11.76
N LEU A 50 16.71 -2.01 12.23
CA LEU A 50 17.36 -2.84 13.25
C LEU A 50 16.54 -2.89 14.55
N ARG A 51 15.95 -1.77 14.96
CA ARG A 51 15.18 -1.68 16.20
C ARG A 51 13.85 -2.44 16.15
N TYR A 52 13.12 -2.35 15.05
CA TYR A 52 11.75 -2.86 14.94
C TYR A 52 11.67 -4.20 14.22
N ASP A 53 12.52 -4.42 13.22
CA ASP A 53 12.54 -5.65 12.42
C ASP A 53 13.65 -6.61 12.88
N GLY A 54 14.62 -6.14 13.67
CA GLY A 54 15.76 -6.95 14.14
C GLY A 54 16.81 -7.23 13.07
N VAL A 55 16.67 -6.61 11.89
CA VAL A 55 17.53 -6.86 10.72
C VAL A 55 18.54 -5.73 10.57
N ARG A 56 19.82 -6.10 10.48
CA ARG A 56 20.89 -5.14 10.17
C ARG A 56 21.13 -5.11 8.67
N LEU A 57 20.72 -4.01 8.04
CA LEU A 57 20.98 -3.75 6.62
C LEU A 57 22.12 -2.74 6.45
N ARG A 58 22.76 -2.79 5.28
CA ARG A 58 23.59 -1.72 4.73
C ARG A 58 22.76 -0.83 3.82
N ARG A 59 23.29 0.35 3.50
CA ARG A 59 22.57 1.33 2.68
C ARG A 59 22.23 0.80 1.29
N GLU A 60 23.12 -0.01 0.72
CA GLU A 60 22.98 -0.62 -0.60
C GLU A 60 21.88 -1.70 -0.61
N GLU A 61 21.55 -2.26 0.56
CA GLU A 61 20.55 -3.32 0.75
C GLU A 61 19.13 -2.76 1.01
N LEU A 62 18.99 -1.44 1.20
CA LEU A 62 17.67 -0.79 1.30
C LEU A 62 16.83 -0.97 0.01
N ARG A 63 17.50 -1.23 -1.13
CA ARG A 63 16.84 -1.46 -2.40
C ARG A 63 17.12 -2.88 -2.88
N VAL A 64 16.05 -3.66 -2.97
CA VAL A 64 16.07 -5.00 -3.58
C VAL A 64 16.50 -4.91 -5.05
N GLY A 65 17.55 -5.67 -5.40
CA GLY A 65 18.14 -5.71 -6.74
C GLY A 65 17.32 -6.51 -7.75
N ARG A 66 17.58 -6.33 -9.05
CA ARG A 66 16.86 -7.08 -10.11
C ARG A 66 17.20 -8.56 -10.08
N GLU A 67 18.44 -8.87 -9.75
CA GLU A 67 19.01 -10.21 -9.66
C GLU A 67 18.33 -10.97 -8.51
N GLU A 68 18.16 -10.32 -7.37
CA GLU A 68 17.47 -10.86 -6.20
C GLU A 68 16.00 -11.14 -6.51
N ILE A 69 15.29 -10.20 -7.14
CA ILE A 69 13.90 -10.41 -7.61
C ILE A 69 13.84 -11.59 -8.57
N SER A 70 14.78 -11.70 -9.51
CA SER A 70 14.83 -12.78 -10.49
C SER A 70 15.10 -14.13 -9.83
N ALA A 71 16.01 -14.17 -8.84
CA ALA A 71 16.30 -15.35 -8.06
C ALA A 71 15.09 -15.79 -7.23
N ALA A 72 14.42 -14.86 -6.56
CA ALA A 72 13.19 -15.11 -5.81
C ALA A 72 12.09 -15.68 -6.74
N TYR A 73 11.90 -15.10 -7.92
CA TYR A 73 10.92 -15.57 -8.89
C TYR A 73 11.13 -17.03 -9.30
N ARG A 74 12.39 -17.47 -9.46
CA ARG A 74 12.73 -18.86 -9.82
C ARG A 74 12.48 -19.85 -8.68
N LYS A 75 12.49 -19.38 -7.43
CA LYS A 75 12.23 -20.22 -6.24
C LYS A 75 10.73 -20.47 -6.00
N VAL A 76 9.85 -19.65 -6.58
CA VAL A 76 8.40 -19.82 -6.42
C VAL A 76 7.92 -21.00 -7.26
N ASP A 77 7.14 -21.88 -6.66
CA ASP A 77 6.57 -23.03 -7.37
C ASP A 77 5.59 -22.58 -8.48
N ARG A 78 5.45 -23.44 -9.48
CA ARG A 78 4.63 -23.15 -10.67
C ARG A 78 3.14 -22.99 -10.35
N GLY A 79 2.63 -23.69 -9.33
CA GLY A 79 1.23 -23.61 -8.91
C GLY A 79 0.91 -22.24 -8.33
N THR A 80 1.73 -21.80 -7.38
CA THR A 80 1.62 -20.46 -6.77
C THR A 80 1.75 -19.36 -7.82
N LEU A 81 2.75 -19.46 -8.71
CA LEU A 81 2.88 -18.48 -9.81
C LEU A 81 1.64 -18.42 -10.70
N ARG A 82 1.02 -19.57 -11.00
CA ARG A 82 -0.21 -19.62 -11.80
C ARG A 82 -1.36 -18.92 -11.07
N SER A 83 -1.56 -19.21 -9.79
CA SER A 83 -2.60 -18.59 -8.96
C SER A 83 -2.42 -17.08 -8.86
N LEU A 84 -1.19 -16.60 -8.63
CA LEU A 84 -0.87 -15.17 -8.59
C LEU A 84 -1.15 -14.48 -9.94
N ARG A 85 -0.84 -15.13 -11.06
CA ARG A 85 -1.14 -14.59 -12.40
C ARG A 85 -2.64 -14.52 -12.67
N VAL A 86 -3.42 -15.52 -12.22
CA VAL A 86 -4.88 -15.51 -12.34
C VAL A 86 -5.47 -14.34 -11.52
N ALA A 87 -5.06 -14.20 -10.27
CA ALA A 87 -5.49 -13.11 -9.41
C ALA A 87 -5.11 -11.74 -10.01
N ALA A 88 -3.87 -11.58 -10.48
CA ALA A 88 -3.40 -10.34 -11.11
C ALA A 88 -4.28 -9.94 -12.31
N ARG A 89 -4.60 -10.89 -13.20
CA ARG A 89 -5.47 -10.66 -14.36
C ARG A 89 -6.89 -10.29 -13.96
N ALA A 90 -7.43 -10.90 -12.89
CA ALA A 90 -8.75 -10.57 -12.38
C ALA A 90 -8.81 -9.14 -11.83
N VAL A 91 -7.83 -8.77 -10.99
CA VAL A 91 -7.68 -7.42 -10.43
C VAL A 91 -7.53 -6.39 -11.56
N GLU A 92 -6.67 -6.67 -12.54
CA GLU A 92 -6.45 -5.79 -13.68
C GLU A 92 -7.72 -5.57 -14.50
N ARG A 93 -8.44 -6.65 -14.84
CA ARG A 93 -9.68 -6.59 -15.60
C ARG A 93 -10.73 -5.72 -14.90
N TYR A 94 -10.84 -5.86 -13.58
CA TYR A 94 -11.76 -5.06 -12.79
C TYR A 94 -11.39 -3.57 -12.82
N HIS A 95 -10.14 -3.22 -12.49
CA HIS A 95 -9.71 -1.82 -12.42
C HIS A 95 -9.67 -1.12 -13.79
N ARG A 96 -9.39 -1.85 -14.88
CA ARG A 96 -9.49 -1.28 -16.24
C ARG A 96 -10.90 -0.78 -16.57
N ARG A 97 -11.94 -1.43 -16.04
CA ARG A 97 -13.34 -1.00 -16.24
C ARG A 97 -13.71 0.25 -15.44
N GLN A 98 -12.93 0.57 -14.40
CA GLN A 98 -13.16 1.74 -13.55
C GLN A 98 -12.42 2.99 -14.02
N LEU A 99 -11.62 2.90 -15.09
CA LEU A 99 -10.90 4.06 -15.61
C LEU A 99 -11.89 5.14 -16.07
N PRO A 100 -11.83 6.35 -15.49
CA PRO A 100 -12.70 7.44 -15.89
C PRO A 100 -12.35 7.88 -17.31
N ARG A 101 -13.38 8.07 -18.15
CA ARG A 101 -13.19 8.63 -19.49
C ARG A 101 -13.13 10.15 -19.37
N PRO A 102 -12.10 10.81 -19.94
CA PRO A 102 -12.11 12.26 -20.04
C PRO A 102 -13.29 12.69 -20.90
N TRP A 103 -13.85 13.86 -20.60
CA TRP A 103 -14.96 14.41 -21.36
C TRP A 103 -14.79 15.91 -21.51
N PHE A 104 -15.31 16.44 -22.61
CA PHE A 104 -15.34 17.87 -22.91
C PHE A 104 -16.69 18.19 -23.53
N ALA A 105 -17.28 19.32 -23.17
CA ALA A 105 -18.57 19.77 -23.67
C ALA A 105 -18.56 21.29 -23.88
N THR A 106 -19.38 21.75 -24.83
CA THR A 106 -19.72 23.17 -24.97
C THR A 106 -20.88 23.46 -24.03
N LEU A 107 -20.71 24.37 -23.08
CA LEU A 107 -21.75 24.71 -22.10
C LEU A 107 -22.66 25.84 -22.60
N SER A 108 -22.10 26.75 -23.40
CA SER A 108 -22.80 27.85 -24.06
C SER A 108 -21.96 28.34 -25.26
N PRO A 109 -22.49 29.20 -26.15
CA PRO A 109 -21.73 29.73 -27.28
C PRO A 109 -20.39 30.34 -26.83
N GLY A 110 -19.29 29.81 -27.36
CA GLY A 110 -17.93 30.23 -27.01
C GLY A 110 -17.35 29.63 -25.71
N VAL A 111 -18.13 28.90 -24.91
CA VAL A 111 -17.67 28.32 -23.63
C VAL A 111 -17.56 26.81 -23.71
N ARG A 112 -16.34 26.29 -23.54
CA ARG A 112 -16.03 24.85 -23.46
C ARG A 112 -15.48 24.51 -22.09
N ALA A 113 -15.96 23.42 -21.50
CA ALA A 113 -15.47 22.88 -20.24
C ALA A 113 -15.33 21.36 -20.33
N GLY A 114 -14.65 20.75 -19.36
CA GLY A 114 -14.46 19.31 -19.35
C GLY A 114 -13.74 18.83 -18.11
N GLN A 115 -13.54 17.52 -18.04
CA GLN A 115 -12.74 16.87 -17.02
C GLN A 115 -11.66 16.02 -17.68
N LEU A 116 -10.42 16.27 -17.28
CA LEU A 116 -9.28 15.43 -17.60
C LEU A 116 -8.80 14.75 -16.31
N VAL A 117 -8.72 13.42 -16.34
CA VAL A 117 -8.17 12.64 -15.23
C VAL A 117 -6.81 12.11 -15.64
N LEU A 118 -5.78 12.49 -14.89
CA LEU A 118 -4.39 12.10 -15.14
C LEU A 118 -3.86 11.24 -13.98
N PRO A 119 -2.98 10.26 -14.26
CA PRO A 119 -2.32 9.51 -13.20
C PRO A 119 -1.38 10.38 -12.39
N LEU A 120 -1.14 9.95 -11.16
CA LEU A 120 -0.02 10.46 -10.36
C LEU A 120 1.32 10.09 -11.03
N ASP A 121 2.31 10.97 -10.91
CA ASP A 121 3.65 10.71 -11.44
C ASP A 121 4.35 9.57 -10.70
N ARG A 122 4.16 9.50 -9.37
CA ARG A 122 4.85 8.56 -8.48
C ARG A 122 3.91 8.12 -7.37
N VAL A 123 3.93 6.82 -7.04
CA VAL A 123 3.18 6.25 -5.91
C VAL A 123 4.10 5.36 -5.08
N GLY A 124 4.07 5.54 -3.76
CA GLY A 124 4.65 4.63 -2.79
C GLY A 124 3.57 3.69 -2.24
N VAL A 125 3.86 2.41 -2.19
CA VAL A 125 2.97 1.37 -1.69
C VAL A 125 3.65 0.65 -0.54
N TYR A 126 2.99 0.61 0.61
CA TYR A 126 3.39 -0.24 1.71
C TYR A 126 2.76 -1.62 1.55
N VAL A 127 3.58 -2.66 1.48
CA VAL A 127 3.16 -4.05 1.53
C VAL A 127 3.61 -4.58 2.90
N PRO A 128 2.67 -5.00 3.76
CA PRO A 128 3.05 -5.56 5.06
C PRO A 128 3.95 -6.78 4.91
N GLY A 129 4.94 -6.87 5.79
CA GLY A 129 5.82 -8.03 5.95
C GLY A 129 6.00 -8.37 7.44
N GLY A 130 6.91 -9.29 7.74
CA GLY A 130 7.14 -9.79 9.11
C GLY A 130 6.40 -11.11 9.37
N LEU A 131 5.37 -11.09 10.24
CA LEU A 131 4.62 -12.29 10.67
C LEU A 131 3.83 -12.95 9.53
N ALA A 132 3.49 -12.21 8.49
CA ALA A 132 2.84 -12.73 7.30
C ALA A 132 3.21 -11.90 6.06
N SER A 133 3.48 -12.59 4.96
CA SER A 133 3.74 -12.00 3.66
C SER A 133 2.48 -12.07 2.82
N TYR A 134 1.93 -10.90 2.44
CA TYR A 134 0.67 -10.80 1.70
C TYR A 134 0.90 -10.35 0.24
N PRO A 135 1.23 -11.27 -0.68
CA PRO A 135 1.36 -10.92 -2.10
C PRO A 135 0.05 -10.36 -2.67
N SER A 136 -1.11 -10.71 -2.10
CA SER A 136 -2.41 -10.14 -2.45
C SER A 136 -2.45 -8.62 -2.28
N THR A 137 -1.89 -8.07 -1.20
CA THR A 137 -1.82 -6.61 -0.98
C THR A 137 -1.04 -5.92 -2.09
N ALA A 138 0.09 -6.52 -2.49
CA ALA A 138 0.88 -6.00 -3.61
C ALA A 138 0.06 -6.00 -4.92
N LEU A 139 -0.68 -7.08 -5.21
CA LEU A 139 -1.54 -7.13 -6.40
C LEU A 139 -2.64 -6.06 -6.34
N HIS A 140 -3.35 -5.95 -5.23
CA HIS A 140 -4.48 -5.03 -5.07
C HIS A 140 -4.11 -3.55 -5.05
N THR A 141 -2.84 -3.21 -4.82
CA THR A 141 -2.38 -1.82 -4.73
C THR A 141 -1.56 -1.39 -5.94
N LEU A 142 -0.70 -2.27 -6.45
CA LEU A 142 0.18 -1.94 -7.57
C LEU A 142 -0.52 -2.04 -8.92
N ILE A 143 -1.42 -3.01 -9.10
CA ILE A 143 -2.12 -3.18 -10.37
C ILE A 143 -3.01 -1.97 -10.67
N PRO A 144 -3.83 -1.43 -9.74
CA PRO A 144 -4.61 -0.23 -10.03
C PRO A 144 -3.74 0.97 -10.37
N ALA A 145 -2.61 1.14 -9.70
CA ALA A 145 -1.68 2.23 -10.00
C ALA A 145 -1.05 2.07 -11.40
N ARG A 146 -0.69 0.86 -11.82
CA ARG A 146 -0.25 0.60 -13.21
C ARG A 146 -1.36 0.83 -14.23
N VAL A 147 -2.58 0.38 -13.93
CA VAL A 147 -3.75 0.55 -14.80
C VAL A 147 -4.07 2.04 -14.98
N ALA A 148 -3.95 2.86 -13.93
CA ALA A 148 -4.12 4.30 -14.00
C ALA A 148 -3.06 5.00 -14.88
N GLY A 149 -1.87 4.38 -15.06
CA GLY A 149 -0.76 4.95 -15.83
C GLY A 149 0.34 5.59 -14.99
N VAL A 150 0.45 5.25 -13.70
CA VAL A 150 1.51 5.77 -12.82
C VAL A 150 2.88 5.32 -13.33
N ARG A 151 3.79 6.29 -13.53
CA ARG A 151 5.10 6.06 -14.16
C ARG A 151 6.14 5.45 -13.22
N ARG A 152 6.11 5.84 -11.94
CA ARG A 152 7.06 5.34 -10.92
C ARG A 152 6.31 4.75 -9.73
N LEU A 153 6.47 3.45 -9.53
CA LEU A 153 5.97 2.73 -8.38
C LEU A 153 7.14 2.37 -7.46
N VAL A 154 6.99 2.68 -6.18
CA VAL A 154 7.93 2.26 -5.13
C VAL A 154 7.17 1.35 -4.18
N VAL A 155 7.70 0.16 -3.94
CA VAL A 155 7.14 -0.79 -2.98
C VAL A 155 8.06 -0.82 -1.77
N CYS A 156 7.49 -0.64 -0.59
CA CYS A 156 8.18 -0.77 0.67
C CYS A 156 7.56 -1.95 1.44
N THR A 157 8.39 -2.90 1.83
CA THR A 157 8.04 -4.01 2.72
C THR A 157 9.14 -4.13 3.75
N PRO A 158 8.83 -4.34 5.04
CA PRO A 158 9.87 -4.64 6.03
C PRO A 158 10.56 -5.96 5.66
N PRO A 159 11.87 -6.10 5.95
CA PRO A 159 12.64 -7.30 5.66
C PRO A 159 12.15 -8.49 6.50
N GLY A 160 12.43 -9.71 6.02
CA GLY A 160 12.21 -10.92 6.80
C GLY A 160 13.39 -11.18 7.74
N PRO A 161 13.31 -12.17 8.65
CA PRO A 161 14.42 -12.50 9.55
C PRO A 161 15.75 -12.84 8.84
N GLY A 162 15.70 -13.22 7.56
CA GLY A 162 16.88 -13.52 6.74
C GLY A 162 17.48 -12.32 6.00
N GLY A 163 16.92 -11.11 6.17
CA GLY A 163 17.14 -9.98 5.27
C GLY A 163 16.11 -9.99 4.15
#